data_AF-A0A2W6XWM1-F1
#
_entry.id   AF-A0A2W6XWM1-F1
#
_cell.length_a   1.000
_cell.length_b   1.000
_cell.length_c   1.000
_cell.angle_alpha   90.00
_cell.angle_beta   90.00
_cell.angle_gamma   90.00
#
_symmetry.space_group_name_H-M   'P 1'
#
loop_
_entity.id
_entity.type
_entity.pdbx_description
1 polymer ?
#
loop_
_entity_poly.entity_id
_entity_poly.type
_entity_poly.pdbx_seq_one_letter_code
_entity_poly.pdbx_strand_id
1 'polypeptide(L)'
;MIKKLSFFISILVFGSAFAQKDKEQLQKQNADLKKQISSLNATLNQTKQESKLSIAYLNAVNQKLSLREKVYNNTQKEKRFIEDDIYKRQLEINKNNRELEVLRKNYAEILVKAYKTKGVQNKVTFILSSKNLGEGLKRIEYLKRYSEYQDKKAAEISNKANEIKKNITLKKKSVTEKDNLLLSQKKDLAVIEIERQQKQDLLN
;
A
#
# COMPACT_ATOMS: atom_id res chain seq x y z
N MET A 1 23.32 19.35 -6.14
CA MET A 1 22.19 18.90 -5.29
C MET A 1 21.34 17.78 -5.89
N ILE A 2 21.28 17.59 -7.21
CA ILE A 2 20.47 16.54 -7.87
C ILE A 2 20.95 15.10 -7.54
N LYS A 3 22.26 14.87 -7.37
CA LYS A 3 22.81 13.54 -7.02
C LYS A 3 22.43 13.05 -5.60
N LYS A 4 22.22 13.96 -4.64
CA LYS A 4 21.81 13.59 -3.26
C LYS A 4 20.32 13.23 -3.16
N LEU A 5 19.48 13.79 -4.04
CA LEU A 5 18.05 13.48 -4.09
C LEU A 5 17.77 12.11 -4.75
N SER A 6 18.60 11.71 -5.72
CA SER A 6 18.53 10.39 -6.36
C SER A 6 18.86 9.25 -5.38
N PHE A 7 19.83 9.45 -4.48
CA PHE A 7 20.20 8.45 -3.47
C PHE A 7 19.10 8.20 -2.42
N PHE A 8 18.34 9.25 -2.06
CA PHE A 8 17.22 9.14 -1.11
C PHE A 8 15.98 8.46 -1.71
N ILE A 9 15.77 8.57 -3.03
CA ILE A 9 14.69 7.87 -3.74
C ILE A 9 14.99 6.36 -3.87
N SER A 10 16.25 5.97 -4.04
CA SER A 10 16.65 4.56 -4.13
C SER A 10 16.38 3.79 -2.82
N ILE A 11 16.63 4.40 -1.66
CA ILE A 11 16.40 3.77 -0.34
C ILE A 11 14.90 3.53 -0.05
N LEU A 12 14.00 4.39 -0.53
CA LEU A 12 12.55 4.27 -0.31
C LEU A 12 11.91 3.16 -1.17
N VAL A 13 12.44 2.90 -2.37
CA VAL A 13 11.93 1.86 -3.27
C VAL A 13 12.38 0.47 -2.83
N PHE A 14 13.64 0.31 -2.39
CA PHE A 14 14.15 -0.99 -1.91
C PHE A 14 13.44 -1.47 -0.65
N GLY A 15 13.19 -0.60 0.34
CA GLY A 15 12.53 -0.98 1.60
C GLY A 15 11.08 -1.49 1.45
N SER A 16 10.39 -1.12 0.36
CA SER A 16 9.02 -1.55 0.11
C SER A 16 8.93 -2.94 -0.52
N ALA A 17 9.92 -3.31 -1.35
CA ALA A 17 9.97 -4.63 -2.00
C ALA A 17 10.29 -5.76 -1.01
N PHE A 18 11.15 -5.51 -0.02
CA PHE A 18 11.48 -6.50 1.02
C PHE A 18 10.28 -6.83 1.92
N ALA A 19 9.53 -5.82 2.37
CA ALA A 19 8.36 -6.03 3.22
C ALA A 19 7.24 -6.84 2.54
N GLN A 20 7.06 -6.67 1.22
CA GLN A 20 6.09 -7.46 0.47
C GLN A 20 6.51 -8.92 0.34
N LYS A 21 7.80 -9.18 0.10
CA LYS A 21 8.36 -10.53 0.03
C LYS A 21 8.21 -11.28 1.35
N ASP A 22 8.42 -10.61 2.48
CA ASP A 22 8.29 -11.20 3.80
C ASP A 22 6.83 -11.58 4.13
N LYS A 23 5.87 -10.71 3.78
CA LYS A 23 4.44 -11.02 3.91
C LYS A 23 4.04 -12.24 3.08
N GLU A 24 4.45 -12.32 1.82
CA GLU A 24 4.14 -13.47 0.95
C GLU A 24 4.78 -14.76 1.47
N GLN A 25 5.98 -14.69 2.05
CA GLN A 25 6.63 -15.83 2.67
C GLN A 25 5.85 -16.32 3.89
N LEU A 26 5.35 -15.42 4.75
CA LEU A 26 4.50 -15.80 5.89
C LEU A 26 3.20 -16.47 5.44
N GLN A 27 2.59 -15.99 4.36
CA GLN A 27 1.38 -16.59 3.79
C GLN A 27 1.63 -18.01 3.28
N LYS A 28 2.76 -18.25 2.60
CA LYS A 28 3.17 -19.60 2.17
C LYS A 28 3.42 -20.52 3.37
N GLN A 29 4.17 -20.04 4.36
CA GLN A 29 4.41 -20.79 5.60
C GLN A 29 3.08 -21.13 6.30
N ASN A 30 2.15 -20.20 6.37
CA ASN A 30 0.82 -20.41 6.96
C ASN A 30 0.01 -21.45 6.18
N ALA A 31 0.08 -21.46 4.85
CA ALA A 31 -0.58 -22.48 4.04
C ALA A 31 -0.01 -23.89 4.34
N ASP A 32 1.32 -24.01 4.46
CA ASP A 32 1.96 -25.29 4.76
C ASP A 32 1.70 -25.75 6.20
N LEU A 33 1.74 -24.84 7.18
CA LEU A 33 1.36 -25.14 8.56
C LEU A 33 -0.10 -25.61 8.65
N LYS A 34 -1.03 -24.98 7.92
CA LYS A 34 -2.43 -25.39 7.88
C LYS A 34 -2.62 -26.78 7.27
N LYS A 35 -1.83 -27.14 6.25
CA LYS A 35 -1.81 -28.52 5.71
C LYS A 35 -1.32 -29.52 6.74
N GLN A 36 -0.22 -29.23 7.44
CA GLN A 36 0.32 -30.10 8.50
C GLN A 36 -0.68 -30.27 9.66
N ILE A 37 -1.37 -29.20 10.05
CA ILE A 37 -2.43 -29.25 11.04
C ILE A 37 -3.58 -30.15 10.56
N SER A 38 -3.96 -30.05 9.28
CA SER A 38 -5.04 -30.86 8.72
C SER A 38 -4.69 -32.35 8.71
N SER A 39 -3.46 -32.70 8.33
CA SER A 39 -3.01 -34.10 8.36
C SER A 39 -2.96 -34.62 9.79
N LEU A 40 -2.43 -33.83 10.73
CA LEU A 40 -2.34 -34.20 12.14
C LEU A 40 -3.72 -34.34 12.79
N ASN A 41 -4.68 -33.49 12.41
CA ASN A 41 -6.08 -33.62 12.81
C ASN A 41 -6.70 -34.95 12.34
N ALA A 42 -6.43 -35.37 11.10
CA ALA A 42 -6.95 -36.63 10.57
C ALA A 42 -6.40 -37.82 11.37
N THR A 43 -5.08 -37.83 11.63
CA THR A 43 -4.44 -38.86 12.47
C THR A 43 -5.00 -38.88 13.89
N LEU A 44 -5.11 -37.72 14.54
CA LEU A 44 -5.67 -37.60 15.89
C LEU A 44 -7.13 -38.08 15.99
N ASN A 45 -7.92 -37.91 14.93
CA ASN A 45 -9.29 -38.39 14.90
C ASN A 45 -9.37 -39.92 14.77
N GLN A 46 -8.47 -40.53 14.00
CA GLN A 46 -8.39 -42.00 13.87
C GLN A 46 -7.95 -42.66 15.17
N THR A 47 -6.99 -42.07 15.88
CA THR A 47 -6.40 -42.68 17.09
C THR A 47 -7.12 -42.32 18.40
N LYS A 48 -8.20 -41.52 18.32
CA LYS A 48 -8.89 -40.90 19.46
C LYS A 48 -9.52 -41.92 20.42
N GLN A 49 -10.09 -43.02 19.94
CA GLN A 49 -10.77 -43.98 20.80
C GLN A 49 -9.81 -44.97 21.47
N GLU A 50 -8.75 -45.37 20.77
CA GLU A 50 -7.86 -46.44 21.22
C GLU A 50 -6.68 -45.96 22.06
N SER A 51 -6.28 -44.69 21.92
CA SER A 51 -4.99 -44.21 22.43
C SER A 51 -5.02 -42.86 23.13
N LYS A 52 -6.19 -42.38 23.58
CA LYS A 52 -6.35 -41.04 24.17
C LYS A 52 -5.43 -40.80 25.37
N LEU A 53 -5.13 -41.85 26.15
CA LEU A 53 -4.23 -41.80 27.31
C LEU A 53 -2.75 -42.05 26.96
N SER A 54 -2.44 -42.25 25.68
CA SER A 54 -1.06 -42.53 25.26
C SER A 54 -0.21 -41.26 25.20
N ILE A 55 1.06 -41.40 25.55
CA ILE A 55 2.08 -40.34 25.39
C ILE A 55 2.16 -39.88 23.92
N ALA A 56 1.96 -40.80 22.97
CA ALA A 56 1.95 -40.48 21.54
C ALA A 56 0.78 -39.53 21.16
N TYR A 57 -0.41 -39.76 21.70
CA TYR A 57 -1.57 -38.88 21.49
C TYR A 57 -1.32 -37.49 22.09
N LEU A 58 -0.81 -37.43 23.33
CA LEU A 58 -0.44 -36.17 23.97
C LEU A 58 0.61 -35.38 23.15
N ASN A 59 1.63 -36.06 22.63
CA ASN A 59 2.64 -35.45 21.77
C ASN A 59 2.05 -34.89 20.47
N ALA A 60 1.12 -35.62 19.84
CA ALA A 60 0.43 -35.16 18.65
C ALA A 60 -0.48 -33.94 18.93
N VAL A 61 -1.19 -33.91 20.06
CA VAL A 61 -1.96 -32.71 20.49
C VAL A 61 -1.02 -31.52 20.73
N ASN A 62 0.11 -31.73 21.42
CA ASN A 62 1.12 -30.70 21.64
C ASN A 62 1.69 -30.14 20.33
N GLN A 63 2.03 -31.02 19.38
CA GLN A 63 2.54 -30.61 18.07
C GLN A 63 1.50 -29.80 17.32
N LYS A 64 0.23 -30.23 17.33
CA LYS A 64 -0.88 -29.51 16.70
C LYS A 64 -1.05 -28.10 17.27
N LEU A 65 -1.05 -27.98 18.59
CA LEU A 65 -1.11 -26.69 19.30
C LEU A 65 0.07 -25.79 18.91
N SER A 66 1.30 -26.33 18.90
CA SER A 66 2.49 -25.57 18.49
C SER A 66 2.40 -25.07 17.04
N LEU A 67 1.92 -25.90 16.11
CA LEU A 67 1.69 -25.48 14.72
C LEU A 67 0.64 -24.37 14.63
N ARG A 68 -0.43 -24.45 15.44
CA ARG A 68 -1.48 -23.42 15.50
C ARG A 68 -0.94 -22.09 16.04
N GLU A 69 -0.15 -22.14 17.11
CA GLU A 69 0.51 -20.96 17.68
C GLU A 69 1.48 -20.31 16.68
N LYS A 70 2.19 -21.12 15.86
CA LYS A 70 3.00 -20.61 14.74
C LYS A 70 2.16 -19.90 13.69
N VAL A 71 1.00 -20.46 13.30
CA VAL A 71 0.07 -19.80 12.37
C VAL A 71 -0.40 -18.46 12.94
N TYR A 72 -0.80 -18.44 14.21
CA TYR A 72 -1.22 -17.21 14.89
C TYR A 72 -0.11 -16.15 14.90
N ASN A 73 1.11 -16.53 15.27
CA ASN A 73 2.26 -15.62 15.31
C ASN A 73 2.64 -15.07 13.94
N ASN A 74 2.64 -15.91 12.90
CA ASN A 74 2.86 -15.48 11.52
C ASN A 74 1.76 -14.51 11.07
N THR A 75 0.51 -14.81 11.41
CA THR A 75 -0.64 -13.93 11.12
C THR A 75 -0.49 -12.58 11.84
N GLN A 76 0.04 -12.53 13.07
CA GLN A 76 0.35 -11.25 13.75
C GLN A 76 1.42 -10.44 13.01
N LYS A 77 2.45 -11.09 12.45
CA LYS A 77 3.47 -10.41 11.63
C LYS A 77 2.89 -9.89 10.32
N GLU A 78 2.08 -10.69 9.62
CA GLU A 78 1.34 -10.25 8.42
C GLU A 78 0.47 -9.02 8.70
N LYS A 79 -0.22 -8.99 9.86
CA LYS A 79 -1.00 -7.82 10.29
C LYS A 79 -0.16 -6.55 10.37
N ARG A 80 1.02 -6.64 11.01
CA ARG A 80 1.94 -5.50 11.15
C ARG A 80 2.39 -4.96 9.79
N PHE A 81 2.72 -5.85 8.85
CA PHE A 81 3.05 -5.42 7.48
C PHE A 81 1.89 -4.67 6.79
N ILE A 82 0.65 -5.11 7.00
CA ILE A 82 -0.53 -4.43 6.46
C ILE A 82 -0.75 -3.07 7.15
N GLU A 83 -0.58 -2.98 8.46
CA GLU A 83 -0.67 -1.73 9.22
C GLU A 83 0.38 -0.71 8.76
N ASP A 84 1.62 -1.15 8.53
CA ASP A 84 2.70 -0.33 7.98
C ASP A 84 2.39 0.16 6.56
N ASP A 85 1.84 -0.70 5.69
CA ASP A 85 1.41 -0.32 4.34
C ASP A 85 0.29 0.73 4.39
N ILE A 86 -0.72 0.54 5.25
CA ILE A 86 -1.81 1.52 5.46
C ILE A 86 -1.24 2.87 5.91
N TYR A 87 -0.29 2.85 6.85
CA TYR A 87 0.35 4.06 7.37
C TYR A 87 1.14 4.79 6.29
N LYS A 88 2.01 4.08 5.56
CA LYS A 88 2.81 4.64 4.46
C LYS A 88 1.91 5.26 3.38
N ARG A 89 0.84 4.57 2.98
CA ARG A 89 -0.14 5.10 2.02
C ARG A 89 -0.82 6.36 2.53
N GLN A 90 -1.17 6.43 3.81
CA GLN A 90 -1.77 7.64 4.37
C GLN A 90 -0.79 8.82 4.34
N LEU A 91 0.48 8.60 4.65
CA LEU A 91 1.51 9.63 4.54
C LEU A 91 1.64 10.13 3.10
N GLU A 92 1.65 9.22 2.13
CA GLU A 92 1.72 9.56 0.70
C GLU A 92 0.49 10.35 0.23
N ILE A 93 -0.71 9.93 0.64
CA ILE A 93 -1.96 10.67 0.36
C ILE A 93 -1.88 12.09 0.93
N ASN A 94 -1.45 12.25 2.18
CA ASN A 94 -1.34 13.56 2.83
C ASN A 94 -0.33 14.45 2.11
N LYS A 95 0.83 13.89 1.74
CA LYS A 95 1.85 14.61 0.97
C LYS A 95 1.31 15.06 -0.39
N ASN A 96 0.75 14.13 -1.16
CA ASN A 96 0.24 14.42 -2.50
C ASN A 96 -0.92 15.42 -2.47
N ASN A 97 -1.77 15.41 -1.45
CA ASN A 97 -2.83 16.40 -1.27
C ASN A 97 -2.27 17.83 -1.10
N ARG A 98 -1.23 17.99 -0.27
CA ARG A 98 -0.56 19.30 -0.09
C ARG A 98 0.09 19.78 -1.38
N GLU A 99 0.78 18.89 -2.10
CA GLU A 99 1.36 19.21 -3.40
C GLU A 99 0.29 19.62 -4.42
N LEU A 100 -0.83 18.88 -4.47
CA LEU A 100 -1.95 19.16 -5.37
C LEU A 100 -2.59 20.52 -5.08
N GLU A 101 -2.73 20.88 -3.80
CA GLU A 101 -3.25 22.19 -3.39
C GLU A 101 -2.39 23.34 -3.93
N VAL A 102 -1.06 23.24 -3.76
CA VAL A 102 -0.11 24.22 -4.29
C VAL A 102 -0.16 24.29 -5.81
N LEU A 103 -0.21 23.15 -6.49
CA LEU A 103 -0.32 23.10 -7.95
C LEU A 103 -1.61 23.78 -8.45
N ARG A 104 -2.74 23.50 -7.80
CA ARG A 104 -4.04 24.10 -8.13
C ARG A 104 -4.04 25.61 -7.89
N LYS A 105 -3.48 26.07 -6.77
CA LYS A 105 -3.35 27.51 -6.47
C LYS A 105 -2.53 28.22 -7.54
N ASN A 106 -1.34 27.71 -7.84
CA ASN A 106 -0.46 28.30 -8.85
C ASN A 106 -1.11 28.31 -10.25
N TYR A 107 -1.81 27.24 -10.62
CA TYR A 107 -2.53 27.16 -11.89
C TYR A 107 -3.72 28.13 -11.94
N ALA A 108 -4.47 28.29 -10.85
CA ALA A 108 -5.55 29.27 -10.77
C ALA A 108 -5.04 30.70 -10.97
N GLU A 109 -3.88 31.07 -10.40
CA GLU A 109 -3.27 32.38 -10.64
C GLU A 109 -2.92 32.61 -12.12
N ILE A 110 -2.43 31.56 -12.81
CA ILE A 110 -2.16 31.59 -14.25
C ILE A 110 -3.46 31.80 -15.03
N LEU A 111 -4.53 31.08 -14.68
CA LEU A 111 -5.83 31.20 -15.34
C LEU A 111 -6.44 32.59 -15.16
N VAL A 112 -6.36 33.18 -13.96
CA VAL A 112 -6.85 34.55 -13.70
C VAL A 112 -6.06 35.56 -14.55
N LYS A 113 -4.74 35.44 -14.63
CA LYS A 113 -3.91 36.31 -15.47
C LYS A 113 -4.26 36.15 -16.95
N ALA A 114 -4.39 34.92 -17.43
CA ALA A 114 -4.77 34.61 -18.80
C ALA A 114 -6.17 35.16 -19.13
N TYR A 115 -7.13 35.07 -18.20
CA TYR A 115 -8.46 35.63 -18.36
C TYR A 115 -8.45 37.16 -18.43
N LYS A 116 -7.59 37.84 -17.67
CA LYS A 116 -7.44 39.30 -17.77
C LYS A 116 -6.81 39.75 -19.08
N THR A 117 -6.03 38.90 -19.75
CA THR A 117 -5.30 39.24 -20.98
C THR A 117 -5.85 38.55 -22.25
N LYS A 118 -6.96 37.82 -22.15
CA LYS A 118 -7.54 36.85 -23.10
C LYS A 118 -7.88 37.31 -24.53
N GLY A 119 -7.79 38.60 -24.86
CA GLY A 119 -8.14 39.08 -26.20
C GLY A 119 -7.23 38.48 -27.28
N VAL A 120 -7.80 37.96 -28.38
CA VAL A 120 -7.04 37.56 -29.59
C VAL A 120 -6.25 38.76 -30.12
N GLN A 121 -6.85 39.96 -30.06
CA GLN A 121 -6.15 41.22 -30.28
C GLN A 121 -4.90 41.33 -29.41
N ASN A 122 -4.93 41.03 -28.11
CA ASN A 122 -3.73 41.15 -27.27
C ASN A 122 -2.58 40.23 -27.69
N LYS A 123 -2.87 39.01 -28.17
CA LYS A 123 -1.82 38.07 -28.64
C LYS A 123 -1.28 38.46 -30.01
N VAL A 124 -2.17 38.82 -30.93
CA VAL A 124 -1.80 39.28 -32.28
C VAL A 124 -1.05 40.62 -32.18
N THR A 125 -1.56 41.59 -31.43
CA THR A 125 -0.89 42.86 -31.11
C THR A 125 0.43 42.63 -30.38
N PHE A 126 0.53 41.66 -29.45
CA PHE A 126 1.80 41.30 -28.84
C PHE A 126 2.84 40.84 -29.87
N ILE A 127 2.46 40.05 -30.88
CA ILE A 127 3.38 39.64 -31.94
C ILE A 127 3.69 40.84 -32.86
N LEU A 128 2.67 41.56 -33.34
CA LEU A 128 2.78 42.63 -34.32
C LEU A 128 3.44 43.91 -33.79
N SER A 129 3.48 44.12 -32.47
CA SER A 129 4.21 45.23 -31.82
C SER A 129 5.72 44.96 -31.68
N SER A 130 6.26 43.96 -32.37
CA SER A 130 7.70 43.69 -32.42
C SER A 130 8.45 44.75 -33.22
N LYS A 131 9.67 45.10 -32.81
CA LYS A 131 10.51 46.08 -33.52
C LYS A 131 11.02 45.56 -34.87
N ASN A 132 11.11 44.24 -35.02
CA ASN A 132 11.55 43.56 -36.25
C ASN A 132 11.05 42.10 -36.28
N LEU A 133 11.22 41.45 -37.44
CA LEU A 133 10.80 40.05 -37.66
C LEU A 133 11.44 39.07 -36.67
N GLY A 134 12.71 39.26 -36.32
CA GLY A 134 13.40 38.39 -35.37
C GLY A 134 12.80 38.44 -33.96
N GLU A 135 12.40 39.62 -33.50
CA GLU A 135 11.67 39.78 -32.23
C GLU A 135 10.26 39.18 -32.32
N GLY A 136 9.55 39.36 -33.43
CA GLY A 136 8.24 38.76 -33.67
C GLY A 136 8.26 37.22 -33.58
N LEU A 137 9.25 36.58 -34.21
CA LEU A 137 9.44 35.12 -34.14
C LEU A 137 9.70 34.65 -32.70
N LYS A 138 10.51 35.36 -31.92
CA LYS A 138 10.73 35.04 -30.49
C LYS A 138 9.44 35.15 -29.67
N ARG A 139 8.60 36.15 -29.94
CA ARG A 139 7.31 36.33 -29.27
C ARG A 139 6.32 35.21 -29.62
N ILE A 140 6.32 34.70 -30.86
CA ILE A 140 5.55 33.51 -31.27
C ILE A 140 6.03 32.28 -30.49
N GLU A 141 7.34 32.04 -30.45
CA GLU A 141 7.91 30.91 -29.71
C GLU A 141 7.58 30.99 -28.22
N TYR A 142 7.64 32.18 -27.63
CA TYR A 142 7.23 32.41 -26.24
C TYR A 142 5.77 32.00 -25.99
N LEU A 143 4.84 32.44 -26.85
CA LEU A 143 3.42 32.08 -26.72
C LEU A 143 3.20 30.57 -26.85
N LYS A 144 3.94 29.90 -27.75
CA LYS A 144 3.91 28.44 -27.89
C LYS A 144 4.37 27.75 -26.61
N ARG A 145 5.56 28.11 -26.10
CA ARG A 145 6.11 27.55 -24.85
C ARG A 145 5.19 27.81 -23.65
N TYR A 146 4.52 28.96 -23.62
CA TYR A 146 3.56 29.30 -22.58
C TYR A 146 2.33 28.38 -22.62
N SER A 147 1.76 28.12 -23.81
CA SER A 147 0.66 27.17 -23.98
C SER A 147 1.06 25.77 -23.54
N GLU A 148 2.20 25.29 -24.01
CA GLU A 148 2.74 23.97 -23.63
C GLU A 148 2.96 23.85 -22.12
N TYR A 149 3.39 24.93 -21.46
CA TYR A 149 3.55 24.96 -20.00
C TYR A 149 2.20 24.84 -19.28
N GLN A 150 1.15 25.51 -19.77
CA GLN A 150 -0.20 25.39 -19.20
C GLN A 150 -0.74 23.96 -19.33
N ASP A 151 -0.56 23.33 -20.49
CA ASP A 151 -0.98 21.94 -20.73
C ASP A 151 -0.24 20.97 -19.81
N LYS A 152 1.08 21.15 -19.67
CA LYS A 152 1.89 20.36 -18.72
C LYS A 152 1.41 20.52 -17.28
N LYS A 153 1.04 21.74 -16.85
CA LYS A 153 0.53 21.97 -15.49
C LYS A 153 -0.85 21.34 -15.26
N ALA A 154 -1.73 21.41 -16.24
CA ALA A 154 -3.02 20.72 -16.18
C ALA A 154 -2.83 19.20 -16.08
N ALA A 155 -1.92 18.64 -16.89
CA ALA A 155 -1.56 17.22 -16.84
C ALA A 155 -0.95 16.83 -15.49
N GLU A 156 -0.04 17.64 -14.93
CA GLU A 156 0.57 17.42 -13.61
C GLU A 156 -0.49 17.36 -12.50
N ILE A 157 -1.45 18.30 -12.50
CA ILE A 157 -2.59 18.31 -11.56
C ILE A 157 -3.44 17.05 -11.71
N SER A 158 -3.78 16.67 -12.94
CA SER A 158 -4.60 15.48 -13.23
C SER A 158 -3.91 14.20 -12.77
N ASN A 159 -2.62 14.05 -13.10
CA ASN A 159 -1.82 12.90 -12.69
C ASN A 159 -1.72 12.79 -11.17
N LYS A 160 -1.44 13.90 -10.48
CA LYS A 160 -1.37 13.94 -9.01
C LYS A 160 -2.71 13.56 -8.36
N ALA A 161 -3.82 14.07 -8.91
CA ALA A 161 -5.16 13.70 -8.44
C ALA A 161 -5.46 12.20 -8.65
N ASN A 162 -5.03 11.62 -9.77
CA ASN A 162 -5.19 10.20 -10.05
C ASN A 162 -4.31 9.33 -9.13
N GLU A 163 -3.08 9.75 -8.82
CA GLU A 163 -2.20 9.09 -7.84
C GLU A 163 -2.86 9.04 -6.45
N ILE A 164 -3.44 10.16 -5.99
CA ILE A 164 -4.17 10.22 -4.71
C ILE A 164 -5.33 9.23 -4.72
N LYS A 165 -6.18 9.23 -5.76
CA LYS A 165 -7.31 8.29 -5.88
C LYS A 165 -6.84 6.83 -5.85
N LYS A 166 -5.78 6.51 -6.60
CA LYS A 166 -5.18 5.17 -6.61
C LYS A 166 -4.74 4.75 -5.20
N ASN A 167 -4.03 5.62 -4.49
CA ASN A 167 -3.56 5.32 -3.13
C ASN A 167 -4.71 5.18 -2.12
N ILE A 168 -5.79 5.95 -2.25
CA ILE A 168 -7.00 5.78 -1.43
C ILE A 168 -7.61 4.40 -1.67
N THR A 169 -7.76 3.97 -2.92
CA THR A 169 -8.30 2.65 -3.27
C THR A 169 -7.42 1.53 -2.71
N LEU A 170 -6.10 1.63 -2.89
CA LEU A 170 -5.15 0.64 -2.36
C LEU A 170 -5.17 0.59 -0.83
N LYS A 171 -5.19 1.75 -0.16
CA LYS A 171 -5.32 1.82 1.30
C LYS A 171 -6.62 1.15 1.78
N LYS A 172 -7.74 1.39 1.10
CA LYS A 172 -9.03 0.75 1.44
C LYS A 172 -8.94 -0.77 1.32
N LYS A 173 -8.28 -1.28 0.27
CA LYS A 173 -8.04 -2.72 0.10
C LYS A 173 -7.21 -3.29 1.26
N SER A 174 -6.12 -2.62 1.66
CA SER A 174 -5.29 -3.05 2.79
C SER A 174 -6.07 -3.04 4.12
N VAL A 175 -6.97 -2.07 4.34
CA VAL A 175 -7.85 -2.05 5.53
C VAL A 175 -8.77 -3.27 5.55
N THR A 176 -9.44 -3.58 4.44
CA THR A 176 -10.31 -4.77 4.35
C THR A 176 -9.52 -6.06 4.58
N GLU A 177 -8.30 -6.15 4.04
CA GLU A 177 -7.43 -7.31 4.29
C GLU A 177 -7.07 -7.45 5.78
N LYS A 178 -6.76 -6.33 6.46
CA LYS A 178 -6.49 -6.32 7.90
C LYS A 178 -7.70 -6.81 8.70
N ASP A 179 -8.91 -6.37 8.35
CA ASP A 179 -10.13 -6.75 9.06
C ASP A 179 -10.42 -8.26 8.92
N ASN A 180 -10.22 -8.81 7.72
CA ASN A 180 -10.32 -10.25 7.48
C ASN A 180 -9.29 -11.04 8.31
N LEU A 181 -8.08 -10.51 8.41
CA LEU A 181 -7.01 -11.13 9.18
C LEU A 181 -7.31 -11.11 10.69
N LEU A 182 -7.90 -10.03 11.21
CA LEU A 182 -8.38 -9.96 12.60
C LEU A 182 -9.45 -11.02 12.90
N LEU A 183 -10.36 -11.27 11.95
CA LEU A 183 -11.35 -12.34 12.09
C LEU A 183 -10.67 -13.73 12.13
N SER A 184 -9.65 -13.96 11.31
CA SER A 184 -8.86 -15.20 11.37
C SER A 184 -8.16 -15.36 12.72
N GLN A 185 -7.53 -14.29 13.24
CA GLN A 185 -6.83 -14.32 14.53
C GLN A 185 -7.76 -14.66 15.68
N LYS A 186 -8.97 -14.09 15.71
CA LYS A 186 -9.98 -14.41 16.73
C LYS A 186 -10.37 -15.89 16.70
N LYS A 187 -10.54 -16.45 15.49
CA LYS A 187 -10.83 -17.89 15.32
C LYS A 187 -9.66 -18.76 15.80
N ASP A 188 -8.44 -18.41 15.40
CA ASP A 188 -7.24 -19.16 15.80
C ASP A 188 -7.04 -19.12 17.32
N LEU A 189 -7.26 -17.97 17.97
CA LEU A 189 -7.19 -17.86 19.44
C LEU A 189 -8.21 -18.74 20.15
N ALA A 190 -9.47 -18.71 19.71
CA ALA A 190 -10.51 -19.55 20.30
C ALA A 190 -10.16 -21.04 20.17
N VAL A 191 -9.62 -21.46 19.01
CA VAL A 191 -9.18 -22.83 18.78
C VAL A 191 -7.98 -23.19 19.65
N ILE A 192 -6.99 -22.30 19.79
CA ILE A 192 -5.82 -22.49 20.66
C ILE A 192 -6.26 -22.69 22.11
N GLU A 193 -7.24 -21.93 22.59
CA GLU A 193 -7.74 -22.04 23.95
C GLU A 193 -8.44 -23.39 24.21
N ILE A 194 -9.25 -23.85 23.24
CA ILE A 194 -9.84 -25.20 23.28
C ILE A 194 -8.75 -26.29 23.26
N GLU A 195 -7.76 -26.17 22.38
CA GLU A 195 -6.66 -27.13 22.26
C GLU A 195 -5.77 -27.17 23.53
N ARG A 196 -5.61 -26.03 24.22
CA ARG A 196 -4.94 -25.95 25.52
C ARG A 196 -5.73 -26.64 26.62
N GLN A 197 -7.04 -26.43 26.67
CA GLN A 197 -7.89 -27.13 27.65
C GLN A 197 -7.85 -28.63 27.43
N GLN A 198 -7.96 -29.08 26.18
CA GLN A 198 -7.83 -30.49 25.83
C GLN A 198 -6.50 -31.09 26.27
N LYS A 199 -5.40 -30.35 26.11
CA LYS A 199 -4.08 -30.78 26.62
C LYS A 199 -4.09 -30.91 28.14
N GLN A 200 -4.66 -29.96 28.87
CA GLN A 200 -4.72 -30.00 30.33
C GLN A 200 -5.51 -31.20 30.82
N ASP A 201 -6.64 -31.50 30.18
CA ASP A 201 -7.50 -32.65 30.50
C ASP A 201 -6.81 -34.00 30.24
N LEU A 202 -5.75 -34.04 29.42
CA LEU A 202 -4.94 -35.25 29.16
C LEU A 202 -3.79 -35.42 30.15
N LEU A 203 -3.45 -34.37 30.91
CA LEU A 203 -2.38 -34.37 31.90
C LEU A 203 -2.90 -34.66 33.33
N ASN A 204 -4.19 -34.42 33.57
CA ASN A 204 -4.90 -34.70 34.81
C ASN A 204 -5.53 -36.10 34.76
#